data_AF-A0A7X6SJG2-F1
#
_entry.id   AF-A0A7X6SJG2-F1
#
_cell.length_a   1.000
_cell.length_b   1.000
_cell.length_c   1.000
_cell.angle_alpha   90.00
_cell.angle_beta   90.00
_cell.angle_gamma   90.00
#
_symmetry.space_group_name_H-M   'P 1'
#
loop_
_entity.id
_entity.type
_entity.pdbx_description
1 polymer ?
#
loop_
_entity_poly.entity_id
_entity_poly.type
_entity_poly.pdbx_seq_one_letter_code
_entity_poly.pdbx_strand_id
1 'polypeptide(L)' 'MVSLARARTDGKWWLEGNFAPVAAEVEAFDLPVLEGAVPTDLTGLYVRNGSNPITG' A
#
# COMPACT_ATOMS: atom_id res chain seq x y z
N MET A 1 12.76 15.73 -22.85
CA MET A 1 14.06 15.89 -22.18
C MET A 1 13.79 16.82 -21.00
N VAL A 2 13.62 16.36 -19.76
CA VAL A 2 14.50 15.50 -18.96
C VAL A 2 13.64 14.57 -18.10
N SER A 3 13.77 13.26 -18.28
CA SER A 3 13.37 12.29 -17.25
C SER A 3 14.53 12.24 -16.28
N LEU A 4 14.36 12.83 -15.08
CA LEU A 4 15.26 12.55 -13.97
C LEU A 4 14.89 11.14 -13.50
N ALA A 5 15.56 10.13 -14.04
CA ALA A 5 15.60 8.84 -13.38
C ALA A 5 16.12 9.11 -11.96
N ARG A 6 15.28 8.90 -10.93
CA ARG A 6 15.72 8.96 -9.54
C ARG A 6 16.93 8.04 -9.43
N ALA A 7 18.06 8.60 -8.99
CA ALA A 7 19.23 7.81 -8.63
C ALA A 7 18.75 6.74 -7.63
N ARG A 8 18.91 5.47 -7.97
CA ARG A 8 18.69 4.39 -7.01
C ARG A 8 19.65 4.63 -5.85
N THR A 9 19.08 4.86 -4.67
CA THR A 9 19.82 4.77 -3.42
C THR A 9 20.41 3.36 -3.31
N ASP A 10 21.57 3.20 -2.66
CA ASP A 10 22.28 1.93 -2.45
C ASP A 10 21.49 0.87 -1.62
N GLY A 11 20.16 1.05 -1.49
CA GLY A 11 19.23 0.19 -0.79
C GLY A 11 18.68 -0.96 -1.64
N LYS A 12 18.09 -1.94 -0.96
CA LYS A 12 17.36 -3.05 -1.59
C LYS A 12 16.11 -2.49 -2.26
N TRP A 13 16.01 -2.61 -3.59
CA TRP A 13 14.89 -2.04 -4.36
C TRP A 13 13.49 -2.48 -3.89
N TRP A 14 13.39 -3.67 -3.29
CA TRP A 14 12.14 -4.21 -2.76
C TRP A 14 11.73 -3.64 -1.40
N LEU A 15 12.49 -2.68 -0.86
CA LEU A 15 12.17 -1.93 0.36
C LEU A 15 11.93 -0.44 0.06
N GLU A 16 11.72 -0.07 -1.20
CA GLU A 16 11.55 1.32 -1.63
C GLU A 16 10.16 1.57 -2.24
N GLY A 17 9.69 2.83 -2.19
CA GLY A 17 8.44 3.26 -2.79
C GLY A 17 7.23 2.46 -2.29
N ASN A 18 6.39 1.97 -3.20
CA ASN A 18 5.20 1.17 -2.85
C ASN A 18 5.53 -0.23 -2.29
N PHE A 19 6.80 -0.65 -2.36
CA PHE A 19 7.28 -1.89 -1.74
C PHE A 19 7.91 -1.67 -0.37
N ALA A 20 8.06 -0.41 0.06
CA ALA A 20 8.61 -0.10 1.37
C ALA A 20 7.71 -0.65 2.49
N PRO A 21 8.30 -1.09 3.62
CA PRO A 21 7.52 -1.52 4.77
C PRO A 21 6.62 -0.41 5.30
N VAL A 22 5.40 -0.78 5.72
CA VAL A 22 4.47 0.09 6.44
C VAL A 22 4.61 -0.21 7.93
N ALA A 23 5.07 0.79 8.69
CA ALA A 23 5.32 0.64 10.13
C ALA A 23 4.09 0.82 11.01
N ALA A 24 3.06 1.50 10.50
CA ALA A 24 1.85 1.79 11.26
C ALA A 24 0.83 0.66 11.12
N GLU A 25 0.32 0.20 12.27
CA GLU A 25 -0.94 -0.54 12.33
C GLU A 25 -2.09 0.48 12.41
N VAL A 26 -3.09 0.33 11.54
CA VAL A 26 -4.19 1.28 11.43
C VAL A 26 -5.50 0.53 11.49
N GLU A 27 -6.38 1.00 12.38
CA GLU A 27 -7.80 0.62 12.41
C GLU A 27 -8.62 1.81 11.95
N ALA A 28 -9.52 1.60 10.99
CA ALA A 28 -10.36 2.63 10.41
C ALA A 28 -11.73 2.06 10.02
N PHE A 29 -12.75 2.89 10.14
CA PHE A 29 -14.14 2.56 9.84
C PHE A 29 -14.70 3.54 8.82
N ASP A 30 -15.81 3.16 8.17
CA ASP A 30 -16.57 4.03 7.26
C ASP A 30 -15.74 4.72 6.18
N LEU A 31 -14.86 3.94 5.52
CA LEU A 31 -14.00 4.47 4.46
C LEU A 31 -14.85 5.08 3.33
N PRO A 32 -14.49 6.28 2.85
CA PRO A 32 -15.29 6.98 1.84
C PRO A 32 -15.22 6.25 0.50
N VAL A 33 -16.39 6.08 -0.13
CA VAL A 33 -16.48 5.68 -1.54
C VAL A 33 -16.21 6.93 -2.38
N LEU A 34 -15.09 6.95 -3.10
CA LEU A 34 -14.69 8.12 -3.90
C LEU A 34 -15.53 8.28 -5.17
N GLU A 35 -16.02 7.19 -5.74
CA GLU A 35 -16.84 7.17 -6.97
C GLU A 35 -17.79 5.96 -6.97
N GLY A 36 -19.02 6.13 -7.47
CA GLY A 36 -20.01 5.05 -7.58
C GLY A 36 -20.63 4.62 -6.24
N ALA A 37 -20.94 3.33 -6.12
CA ALA A 37 -21.54 2.74 -4.92
C ALA A 37 -21.12 1.27 -4.73
N VAL A 38 -20.96 0.84 -3.47
CA VAL A 38 -20.76 -0.58 -3.13
C VAL A 38 -22.10 -1.31 -3.21
N PRO A 39 -22.20 -2.50 -3.85
CA PRO A 39 -23.44 -3.26 -3.88
C PRO A 39 -23.95 -3.61 -2.47
N THR A 40 -25.24 -3.40 -2.22
CA THR A 40 -25.86 -3.59 -0.88
C THR A 40 -25.82 -5.03 -0.39
N ASP A 41 -25.79 -5.98 -1.31
CA ASP A 41 -25.81 -7.41 -1.01
C ASP A 41 -24.39 -7.99 -0.87
N LEU A 42 -23.35 -7.17 -1.06
CA LEU A 42 -21.97 -7.57 -0.86
C LEU A 42 -21.68 -7.64 0.64
N THR A 43 -21.44 -8.86 1.12
CA THR A 43 -21.11 -9.13 2.52
C THR A 43 -19.94 -10.10 2.61
N GLY A 44 -18.99 -9.84 3.51
CA GLY A 44 -17.82 -10.68 3.70
C GLY A 44 -16.59 -9.92 4.19
N LEU A 45 -15.45 -10.60 4.16
CA LEU A 45 -14.15 -10.09 4.57
C LEU A 45 -13.15 -10.21 3.42
N TYR A 46 -12.51 -9.10 3.07
CA TYR A 46 -11.37 -9.08 2.16
C TYR A 46 -10.06 -9.04 2.97
N VAL A 47 -9.25 -10.08 2.88
CA VAL A 47 -7.92 -10.15 3.52
C VAL A 47 -6.84 -10.24 2.45
N ARG A 48 -5.78 -9.44 2.60
CA ARG A 48 -4.56 -9.51 1.79
C ARG A 48 -3.35 -9.61 2.70
N ASN A 49 -2.40 -10.47 2.34
CA ASN A 49 -1.09 -10.54 2.99
C ASN A 49 0.02 -10.14 1.99
N GLY A 50 1.15 -9.66 2.49
CA GLY A 50 2.33 -9.33 1.72
C GLY A 50 3.54 -9.10 2.65
N SER A 51 4.74 -9.13 2.09
CA SER A 51 5.96 -8.91 2.86
C SER A 51 5.96 -7.51 3.49
N ASN A 52 6.09 -7.45 4.81
CA ASN A 52 6.24 -6.21 5.57
C ASN A 52 7.31 -6.40 6.66
N PRO A 53 8.60 -6.46 6.29
CA PRO A 53 9.66 -6.75 7.24
C PRO A 53 9.82 -5.63 8.27
N ILE A 54 9.96 -5.99 9.54
CA ILE A 54 10.22 -5.06 10.66
C ILE A 54 11.66 -4.53 10.61
N THR A 55 12.59 -5.33 10.07
CA THR A 55 14.01 -4.99 9.90
C THR A 55 14.46 -5.34 8.48
N GLY A 56 15.25 -4.46 7.85
CA GLY A 56 15.72 -4.58 6.46
C GLY A 56 17.22 -4.46 6.32
#